data_AF-A0A967GXZ2-F1
#
_entry.id   AF-A0A967GXZ2-F1
#
_cell.length_a   1.000
_cell.length_b   1.000
_cell.length_c   1.000
_cell.angle_alpha   90.00
_cell.angle_beta   90.00
_cell.angle_gamma   90.00
#
_symmetry.space_group_name_H-M   'P 1'
#
loop_
_entity.id
_entity.type
_entity.pdbx_description
1 polymer ?
#
loop_
_entity_poly.entity_id
_entity_poly.type
_entity_poly.pdbx_seq_one_letter_code
_entity_poly.pdbx_strand_id
1 'polypeptide(L)' 'FALDLKFYASTYTVARVARSIREEGRFRGGIGRYRGFTHVDTRGYNADW' A
#
# COMPACT_ATOMS: atom_id res chain seq x y z
N PHE A 1 -1.95 12.06 1.41
CA PHE A 1 -1.44 11.75 2.76
C PHE A 1 -0.72 10.42 2.69
N ALA A 2 0.14 10.11 3.66
CA ALA A 2 0.84 8.83 3.68
C ALA A 2 0.74 8.19 5.07
N LEU A 3 0.69 6.86 5.10
CA LEU A 3 0.57 6.06 6.31
C LEU A 3 1.49 4.84 6.21
N ASP A 4 2.08 4.46 7.34
CA ASP A 4 2.81 3.21 7.51
C ASP A 4 1.95 2.23 8.29
N LEU A 5 1.65 1.08 7.67
CA LEU A 5 0.68 0.12 8.18
C LEU A 5 1.38 -1.15 8.67
N LYS A 6 0.99 -1.61 9.87
CA LYS A 6 1.37 -2.90 10.43
C LYS A 6 0.11 -3.70 10.75
N PHE A 7 0.07 -4.93 10.29
CA PHE A 7 -1.01 -5.88 10.54
C PHE A 7 -0.43 -7.19 11.05
N TYR A 8 -1.27 -8.04 11.65
CA TYR A 8 -0.94 -9.43 11.98
C TYR A 8 -0.99 -10.30 10.70
N ALA A 9 -0.24 -9.89 9.69
CA ALA A 9 -0.14 -10.52 8.38
C ALA A 9 1.20 -10.15 7.73
N SER A 10 1.64 -10.92 6.74
CA SER A 10 2.87 -10.59 6.01
C SER A 10 2.75 -9.24 5.28
N THR A 11 3.84 -8.47 5.21
CA THR A 11 3.85 -7.21 4.45
C THR A 11 3.61 -7.43 2.95
N TYR A 12 3.84 -8.64 2.44
CA TYR A 12 3.43 -9.06 1.11
C TYR A 12 1.90 -9.11 0.97
N THR A 13 1.21 -9.78 1.90
CA THR A 13 -0.26 -9.86 1.92
C THR A 13 -0.86 -8.46 1.99
N VAL A 14 -0.34 -7.60 2.87
CA VAL A 14 -0.84 -6.23 3.03
C VAL A 14 -0.64 -5.43 1.75
N ALA A 15 0.55 -5.45 1.14
CA ALA A 15 0.81 -4.74 -0.12
C ALA A 15 -0.08 -5.26 -1.27
N ARG A 16 -0.31 -6.57 -1.35
CA ARG A 16 -1.21 -7.17 -2.36
C ARG A 16 -2.65 -6.68 -2.19
N VAL A 17 -3.17 -6.67 -0.95
CA VAL A 17 -4.53 -6.18 -0.68
C VAL A 17 -4.64 -4.68 -0.94
N ALA A 18 -3.63 -3.89 -0.57
CA ALA A 18 -3.59 -2.46 -0.88
C ALA A 18 -3.66 -2.20 -2.39
N ARG A 19 -2.99 -3.02 -3.21
CA ARG A 19 -3.07 -2.92 -4.69
C ARG A 19 -4.47 -3.23 -5.21
N SER A 20 -5.11 -4.30 -4.72
CA SER A 20 -6.50 -4.63 -5.09
C SER A 20 -7.45 -3.46 -4.79
N ILE A 21 -7.35 -2.87 -3.59
CA ILE A 21 -8.18 -1.72 -3.20
C ILE A 21 -7.89 -0.49 -4.10
N ARG A 22 -6.63 -0.31 -4.52
CA ARG A 22 -6.25 0.75 -5.48
C ARG A 22 -6.83 0.48 -6.87
N GLU A 23 -6.82 -0.76 -7.34
CA GLU A 23 -7.39 -1.19 -8.63
C GLU A 23 -8.91 -1.04 -8.66
N GLU A 24 -9.58 -1.22 -7.51
CA GLU A 24 -11.00 -0.89 -7.31
C GLU A 24 -11.29 0.62 -7.33
N GLY A 25 -10.27 1.47 -7.47
CA GLY A 25 -10.42 2.92 -7.54
C GLY A 25 -10.70 3.60 -6.19
N ARG A 26 -10.52 2.90 -5.06
CA ARG A 26 -10.78 3.47 -3.73
C ARG A 26 -9.78 4.54 -3.33
N PHE A 27 -8.57 4.50 -3.89
CA PHE A 27 -7.56 5.54 -3.78
C PHE A 27 -6.59 5.46 -4.97
N ARG A 28 -5.71 6.45 -5.06
CA ARG A 28 -4.57 6.48 -6.00
C ARG A 28 -3.26 6.64 -5.24
N GLY A 29 -2.14 6.31 -5.86
CA GLY A 29 -0.82 6.64 -5.33
C GLY A 29 0.08 5.43 -5.05
N GLY A 30 1.09 5.64 -4.21
CA GLY A 30 2.19 4.70 -3.98
C GLY A 30 1.87 3.58 -3.00
N ILE A 31 2.36 2.37 -3.28
CA ILE A 31 2.35 1.25 -2.34
C ILE A 31 3.77 0.69 -2.20
N GLY A 32 4.31 0.84 -0.99
CA GLY A 32 5.66 0.45 -0.63
C GLY A 32 5.69 -0.80 0.25
N ARG A 33 6.49 -1.81 -0.09
CA ARG A 33 6.64 -3.01 0.78
C ARG A 33 8.00 -3.06 1.45
N TYR A 34 8.01 -2.86 2.77
CA TYR A 34 9.20 -3.04 3.60
C TYR A 34 9.12 -4.32 4.44
N ARG A 35 10.25 -4.69 5.06
CA ARG A 35 10.30 -5.88 5.94
C ARG A 35 9.37 -5.77 7.16
N GLY A 36 9.18 -4.55 7.70
CA GLY A 36 8.44 -4.34 8.95
C GLY A 36 7.07 -3.68 8.81
N PHE A 37 6.73 -3.10 7.64
CA PHE A 37 5.48 -2.40 7.41
C PHE A 37 5.20 -2.26 5.91
N THR A 38 3.98 -1.86 5.57
CA THR A 38 3.59 -1.44 4.22
C THR A 38 3.31 0.05 4.22
N HIS A 39 3.98 0.79 3.33
CA HIS A 39 3.71 2.20 3.12
C HIS A 39 2.58 2.38 2.11
N VAL A 40 1.63 3.26 2.42
CA VAL A 40 0.57 3.65 1.48
C VAL A 40 0.56 5.18 1.38
N ASP A 41 0.79 5.69 0.17
CA ASP A 41 0.68 7.10 -0.16
C ASP A 41 -0.53 7.34 -1.06
N THR A 42 -1.41 8.27 -0.69
CA THR A 42 -2.61 8.62 -1.45
C THR A 42 -2.40 9.78 -2.45
N ARG A 43 -1.16 10.24 -2.62
CA ARG A 43 -0.77 11.35 -3.50
C ARG A 43 -0.17 10.84 -4.80
N GLY A 44 -0.06 11.75 -5.77
CA GLY A 44 0.64 11.49 -7.03
C GLY A 44 -0.06 10.44 -7.90
N TYR A 45 0.75 9.62 -8.56
CA TYR A 45 0.33 8.57 -9.48
C TYR A 45 0.59 7.18 -8.89
N ASN A 46 -0.04 6.16 -9.47
CA ASN A 46 0.12 4.78 -9.03
C ASN A 46 1.55 4.31 -9.25
N ALA A 47 2.23 3.92 -8.18
CA ALA A 47 3.59 3.42 -8.20
C ALA A 47 3.75 2.32 -7.15
N ASP A 48 4.62 1.35 -7.44
CA ASP A 48 4.91 0.25 -6.54
C ASP A 48 6.42 0.20 -6.29
N TRP A 49 6.83 0.08 -5.04
CA TRP A 49 8.24 0.07 -4.65
C TRP A 49 8.50 -0.74 -3.35
#